data_AF-A0A812V5K8-F1
#
_entry.id   AF-A0A812V5K8-F1
#
_cell.length_a   1.000
_cell.length_b   1.000
_cell.length_c   1.000
_cell.angle_alpha   90.00
_cell.angle_beta   90.00
_cell.angle_gamma   90.00
#
_symmetry.space_group_name_H-M   'P 1'
#
loop_
_entity.id
_entity.type
_entity.pdbx_description
1 polymer ?
#
loop_
_entity_poly.entity_id
_entity_poly.type
_entity_poly.pdbx_seq_one_letter_code
_entity_poly.pdbx_strand_id
1 'polypeptide(L)'
;MGCEESKPDQTQEWTEAQPAEGGRRIEVLIPDGAVEGAQLDFKSPDGVWMKATVPEGYNPGDKISVLVPDEAPKKEKKFKSLHQAFQHMDKKFTGYITDHSLFAEVAKDLLGLEGTTEEIWSTLDQDGNGQVNWPEFVEWAEANHVELELGAPGLGADGAVAFPPLWQGPKDDPSFVGQYDVEDDDHFKELIELVRKTYKKVWTRDRKKTGSDKVPASFELVKAKRCENLKDWKRYYFRRHQIAHACSHKTGFMKRPVLTSEAKKLSKRQGLRGHCNEWFLFHGTSPEAAKSILSGSGDFTISLAGSATGTLYGRGTYFAESITKADEYAKEDDDGLCCVLVCRVAAGHVLYNDEVTPDADKLQQSCISGETHSILGDREKCRGTFKEFVIFDADQVYVEYALFYRRKYH
;
A
#
# COMPACT_ATOMS: atom_id res chain seq x y z
N MET A 1 24.46 44.04 -13.77
CA MET A 1 23.53 44.76 -12.88
C MET A 1 22.64 45.60 -13.78
N GLY A 2 21.35 45.33 -14.00
CA GLY A 2 20.45 44.30 -13.50
C GLY A 2 19.46 43.93 -14.60
N CYS A 3 18.89 42.73 -14.46
CA CYS A 3 18.11 41.97 -15.44
C CYS A 3 16.74 42.59 -15.76
N GLU A 4 16.39 42.56 -17.05
CA GLU A 4 15.01 42.66 -17.56
C GLU A 4 14.28 41.34 -17.26
N GLU A 5 13.16 41.40 -16.55
CA GLU A 5 12.22 40.27 -16.46
C GLU A 5 11.25 40.32 -17.64
N SER A 6 11.22 39.24 -18.40
CA SER A 6 10.42 39.04 -19.61
C SER A 6 8.93 38.80 -19.28
N LYS A 7 8.05 39.38 -20.10
CA LYS A 7 6.60 39.10 -20.10
C LYS A 7 6.34 37.65 -20.60
N PRO A 8 5.41 36.89 -20.00
CA PRO A 8 5.05 35.56 -20.49
C PRO A 8 4.16 35.62 -21.73
N ASP A 9 4.34 34.61 -22.59
CA ASP A 9 3.73 34.38 -23.90
C ASP A 9 2.23 34.02 -23.79
N GLN A 10 1.47 34.42 -24.81
CA GLN A 10 0.01 34.33 -24.86
C GLN A 10 -0.45 32.96 -25.38
N THR A 11 -0.96 32.11 -24.51
CA THR A 11 -2.05 31.14 -24.82
C THR A 11 -2.64 30.61 -23.50
N GLN A 12 -3.61 31.34 -22.94
CA GLN A 12 -4.50 30.82 -21.90
C GLN A 12 -5.91 31.29 -22.24
N GLU A 13 -6.83 30.34 -22.42
CA GLU A 13 -8.26 30.61 -22.56
C GLU A 13 -8.77 31.19 -21.23
N TRP A 14 -9.44 32.34 -21.29
CA TRP A 14 -9.95 33.04 -20.12
C TRP A 14 -11.47 32.82 -20.01
N THR A 15 -11.90 32.22 -18.91
CA THR A 15 -13.30 32.14 -18.49
C THR A 15 -13.81 33.51 -18.06
N GLU A 16 -14.90 33.98 -18.67
CA GLU A 16 -15.68 35.12 -18.18
C GLU A 16 -16.20 34.82 -16.75
N ALA A 17 -15.71 35.57 -15.77
CA ALA A 17 -16.18 35.45 -14.38
C ALA A 17 -17.57 36.09 -14.24
N GLN A 18 -18.56 35.30 -13.85
CA GLN A 18 -19.83 35.82 -13.32
C GLN A 18 -19.59 36.48 -11.94
N PRO A 19 -20.40 37.47 -11.54
CA PRO A 19 -20.13 38.22 -10.31
C PRO A 19 -20.39 37.36 -9.07
N ALA A 20 -19.34 37.02 -8.35
CA ALA A 20 -19.44 36.47 -7.00
C ALA A 20 -19.83 37.59 -6.01
N GLU A 21 -20.75 37.31 -5.09
CA GLU A 21 -21.06 38.19 -3.96
C GLU A 21 -19.85 38.22 -2.99
N GLY A 22 -19.08 39.30 -3.02
CA GLY A 22 -17.92 39.53 -2.15
C GLY A 22 -16.70 40.05 -2.92
N GLY A 23 -16.05 41.10 -2.42
CA GLY A 23 -14.85 41.67 -3.04
C GLY A 23 -14.49 43.07 -2.52
N ARG A 24 -13.19 43.36 -2.48
CA ARG A 24 -12.63 44.67 -2.13
C ARG A 24 -12.43 45.53 -3.38
N ARG A 25 -12.70 46.82 -3.25
CA ARG A 25 -12.39 47.79 -4.30
C ARG A 25 -10.93 48.22 -4.20
N ILE A 26 -10.21 48.18 -5.31
CA ILE A 26 -8.87 48.77 -5.42
C ILE A 26 -8.87 49.90 -6.46
N GLU A 27 -7.93 50.83 -6.32
CA GLU A 27 -7.70 51.88 -7.31
C GLU A 27 -6.57 51.47 -8.26
N VAL A 28 -6.86 51.49 -9.57
CA VAL A 28 -5.88 51.24 -10.63
C VAL A 28 -5.68 52.53 -11.42
N LEU A 29 -4.43 52.97 -11.57
CA LEU A 29 -4.08 54.15 -12.36
C LEU A 29 -4.13 53.80 -13.85
N ILE A 30 -4.79 54.63 -14.64
CA ILE A 30 -4.80 54.50 -16.11
C ILE A 30 -3.45 55.02 -16.63
N PRO A 31 -2.64 54.18 -17.31
CA PRO A 31 -1.34 54.56 -17.82
C PRO A 31 -1.43 55.47 -19.04
N ASP A 32 -0.36 56.23 -19.28
CA ASP A 32 -0.22 57.11 -20.45
C ASP A 32 -0.42 56.33 -21.76
N GLY A 33 -1.30 56.84 -22.62
CA GLY A 33 -1.63 56.25 -23.92
C GLY A 33 -2.75 55.20 -23.89
N ALA A 34 -3.31 54.86 -22.72
CA ALA A 34 -4.51 54.04 -22.66
C ALA A 34 -5.74 54.86 -23.09
N VAL A 35 -6.60 54.25 -23.92
CA VAL A 35 -7.84 54.84 -24.41
C VAL A 35 -9.03 54.09 -23.82
N GLU A 36 -10.22 54.70 -23.91
CA GLU A 36 -11.48 54.03 -23.59
C GLU A 36 -11.57 52.63 -24.25
N GLY A 37 -12.00 51.65 -23.48
CA GLY A 37 -12.09 50.25 -23.91
C GLY A 37 -10.76 49.47 -23.88
N ALA A 38 -9.62 50.12 -23.59
CA ALA A 38 -8.34 49.42 -23.46
C ALA A 38 -8.32 48.47 -22.25
N GLN A 39 -7.63 47.33 -22.40
CA GLN A 39 -7.39 46.38 -21.32
C GLN A 39 -6.12 46.77 -20.54
N LEU A 40 -6.26 46.97 -19.23
CA LEU A 40 -5.19 47.27 -18.30
C LEU A 40 -4.83 46.03 -17.50
N ASP A 41 -3.57 45.63 -17.56
CA ASP A 41 -3.02 44.61 -16.65
C ASP A 41 -2.61 45.27 -15.33
N PHE A 42 -3.09 44.76 -14.21
CA PHE A 42 -2.69 45.22 -12.89
C PHE A 42 -2.52 44.05 -11.93
N LYS A 43 -1.74 44.27 -10.86
CA LYS A 43 -1.50 43.26 -9.84
C LYS A 43 -2.38 43.56 -8.62
N SER A 44 -3.21 42.60 -8.22
CA SER A 44 -3.96 42.66 -6.97
C SER A 44 -3.02 42.71 -5.75
N PRO A 45 -3.48 43.15 -4.56
CA PRO A 45 -2.63 43.18 -3.37
C PRO A 45 -2.09 41.81 -2.94
N ASP A 46 -2.74 40.71 -3.36
CA ASP A 46 -2.29 39.34 -3.08
C ASP A 46 -1.31 38.82 -4.15
N GLY A 47 -0.93 39.67 -5.12
CA GLY A 47 0.07 39.37 -6.12
C GLY A 47 -0.44 38.72 -7.41
N VAL A 48 -1.76 38.55 -7.57
CA VAL A 48 -2.38 37.96 -8.77
C VAL A 48 -2.57 39.04 -9.84
N TRP A 49 -2.17 38.75 -11.09
CA TRP A 49 -2.42 39.62 -12.24
C TRP A 49 -3.87 39.55 -12.70
N MET A 50 -4.48 40.69 -12.95
CA MET A 50 -5.86 40.82 -13.39
C MET A 50 -5.99 41.88 -14.48
N LYS A 51 -7.10 41.83 -15.22
CA LYS A 51 -7.43 42.78 -16.28
C LYS A 51 -8.60 43.68 -15.87
N ALA A 52 -8.50 44.97 -16.18
CA ALA A 52 -9.59 45.92 -16.09
C ALA A 52 -9.76 46.65 -17.43
N THR A 53 -10.98 47.01 -17.77
CA THR A 53 -11.26 47.82 -18.97
C THR A 53 -11.35 49.28 -18.60
N VAL A 54 -10.72 50.17 -19.38
CA VAL A 54 -10.86 51.63 -19.21
C VAL A 54 -12.30 52.03 -19.53
N PRO A 55 -13.08 52.56 -18.56
CA PRO A 55 -14.46 52.97 -18.79
C PRO A 55 -14.56 54.23 -19.65
N GLU A 56 -15.72 54.46 -20.25
CA GLU A 56 -16.05 55.68 -20.98
C GLU A 56 -15.85 56.93 -20.10
N GLY A 57 -15.21 57.96 -20.67
CA GLY A 57 -14.99 59.25 -20.00
C GLY A 57 -13.77 59.33 -19.06
N TYR A 58 -12.97 58.26 -18.93
CA TYR A 58 -11.73 58.27 -18.14
C TYR A 58 -10.49 58.47 -19.03
N ASN A 59 -9.53 59.26 -18.56
CA ASN A 59 -8.31 59.61 -19.28
C ASN A 59 -7.06 59.04 -18.61
N PRO A 60 -5.92 58.97 -19.32
CA PRO A 60 -4.63 58.70 -18.67
C PRO A 60 -4.36 59.60 -17.48
N GLY A 61 -3.88 59.00 -16.39
CA GLY A 61 -3.69 59.66 -15.09
C GLY A 61 -4.90 59.59 -14.15
N ASP A 62 -6.10 59.26 -14.65
CA ASP A 62 -7.25 59.00 -13.80
C ASP A 62 -7.12 57.64 -13.09
N LYS A 63 -7.84 57.50 -11.98
CA LYS A 63 -7.92 56.24 -11.23
C LYS A 63 -9.29 55.61 -11.42
N ILE A 64 -9.29 54.31 -11.74
CA ILE A 64 -10.50 53.50 -11.83
C ILE A 64 -10.63 52.60 -10.60
N SER A 65 -11.85 52.47 -10.09
CA SER A 65 -12.14 51.55 -8.98
C SER A 65 -12.53 50.19 -9.54
N VAL A 66 -11.70 49.19 -9.30
CA VAL A 66 -11.91 47.82 -9.78
C VAL A 66 -12.28 46.93 -8.60
N LEU A 67 -13.34 46.14 -8.77
CA LEU A 67 -13.71 45.12 -7.79
C LEU A 67 -12.77 43.93 -7.93
N VAL A 68 -12.06 43.61 -6.85
CA VAL A 68 -11.19 42.44 -6.76
C VAL A 68 -11.83 41.47 -5.78
N PRO A 69 -12.07 40.20 -6.18
CA PRO A 69 -12.51 39.19 -5.23
C PRO A 69 -11.57 39.11 -4.02
N ASP A 70 -12.12 38.91 -2.82
CA ASP A 70 -11.32 38.82 -1.59
C ASP A 70 -10.46 37.56 -1.54
N GLU A 71 -10.81 36.53 -2.32
CA GLU A 71 -10.00 35.34 -2.57
C GLU A 71 -9.76 35.19 -4.07
N ALA A 72 -8.53 34.81 -4.46
CA ALA A 72 -8.25 34.39 -5.83
C ALA A 72 -9.22 33.26 -6.24
N PRO A 73 -9.69 33.21 -7.51
CA PRO A 73 -10.54 32.12 -7.95
C PRO A 73 -9.83 30.80 -7.68
N LYS A 74 -10.37 30.00 -6.76
CA LYS A 74 -9.88 28.65 -6.48
C LYS A 74 -10.05 27.85 -7.77
N LYS A 75 -8.94 27.56 -8.44
CA LYS A 75 -8.93 26.64 -9.59
C LYS A 75 -9.65 25.37 -9.14
N GLU A 76 -10.75 25.00 -9.80
CA GLU A 76 -11.49 23.80 -9.41
C GLU A 76 -10.54 22.61 -9.41
N LYS A 77 -10.43 21.91 -8.26
CA LYS A 77 -9.60 20.72 -8.16
C LYS A 77 -10.21 19.65 -9.08
N LYS A 78 -9.42 19.15 -10.03
CA LYS A 78 -9.83 18.10 -11.00
C LYS A 78 -10.38 16.84 -10.33
N PHE A 79 -9.88 16.54 -9.14
CA PHE A 79 -10.32 15.41 -8.31
C PHE A 79 -10.78 15.90 -6.94
N LYS A 80 -11.83 15.28 -6.40
CA LYS A 80 -12.37 15.56 -5.06
C LYS A 80 -11.61 14.83 -3.96
N SER A 81 -10.99 13.69 -4.28
CA SER A 81 -10.24 12.87 -3.34
C SER A 81 -9.07 12.15 -4.03
N LEU A 82 -8.09 11.71 -3.24
CA LEU A 82 -6.98 10.88 -3.69
C LEU A 82 -7.49 9.59 -4.34
N HIS A 83 -8.54 8.98 -3.76
CA HIS A 83 -9.11 7.74 -4.31
C HIS A 83 -9.71 7.96 -5.70
N GLN A 84 -10.35 9.11 -5.94
CA GLN A 84 -10.85 9.45 -7.27
C GLN A 84 -9.71 9.62 -8.28
N ALA A 85 -8.61 10.27 -7.87
CA ALA A 85 -7.42 10.40 -8.71
C ALA A 85 -6.80 9.02 -9.02
N PHE A 86 -6.70 8.13 -8.01
CA PHE A 86 -6.21 6.77 -8.20
C PHE A 86 -7.08 5.96 -9.17
N GLN A 87 -8.40 5.99 -9.00
CA GLN A 87 -9.33 5.29 -9.90
C GLN A 87 -9.29 5.83 -11.34
N HIS A 88 -8.99 7.12 -11.52
CA HIS A 88 -8.79 7.68 -12.85
C HIS A 88 -7.60 7.06 -13.57
N MET A 89 -6.55 6.71 -12.82
CA MET A 89 -5.34 6.08 -13.33
C MET A 89 -5.48 4.56 -13.44
N ASP A 90 -6.19 3.92 -12.51
CA ASP A 90 -6.54 2.50 -12.52
C ASP A 90 -7.88 2.24 -13.23
N LYS A 91 -7.92 2.52 -14.54
CA LYS A 91 -9.13 2.38 -15.38
C LYS A 91 -9.71 0.96 -15.42
N LYS A 92 -8.87 -0.04 -15.14
CA LYS A 92 -9.24 -1.47 -15.18
C LYS A 92 -9.62 -2.02 -13.80
N PHE A 93 -9.53 -1.21 -12.75
CA PHE A 93 -9.76 -1.62 -11.37
C PHE A 93 -8.90 -2.83 -10.97
N THR A 94 -7.65 -2.86 -11.43
CA THR A 94 -6.67 -3.89 -11.06
C THR A 94 -6.13 -3.69 -9.64
N GLY A 95 -6.34 -2.50 -9.08
CA GLY A 95 -5.76 -2.04 -7.84
C GLY A 95 -4.34 -1.49 -7.98
N TYR A 96 -3.88 -1.24 -9.21
CA TYR A 96 -2.54 -0.76 -9.52
C TYR A 96 -2.54 0.31 -10.61
N ILE A 97 -1.67 1.31 -10.46
CA ILE A 97 -1.31 2.23 -11.52
C ILE A 97 -0.13 1.62 -12.28
N THR A 98 -0.26 1.52 -13.60
CA THR A 98 0.80 0.99 -14.49
C THR A 98 1.11 1.93 -15.65
N ASP A 99 0.34 3.01 -15.82
CA ASP A 99 0.51 3.99 -16.89
C ASP A 99 1.30 5.17 -16.33
N HIS A 100 2.61 5.13 -16.55
CA HIS A 100 3.56 6.12 -16.04
C HIS A 100 3.25 7.53 -16.57
N SER A 101 2.86 7.62 -17.85
CA SER A 101 2.55 8.90 -18.49
C SER A 101 1.29 9.53 -17.91
N LEU A 102 0.23 8.73 -17.74
CA LEU A 102 -1.00 9.21 -17.11
C LEU A 102 -0.76 9.63 -15.65
N PHE A 103 0.10 8.90 -14.93
CA PHE A 103 0.49 9.30 -13.58
C PHE A 103 1.20 10.66 -13.56
N ALA A 104 2.16 10.89 -14.44
CA ALA A 104 2.86 12.17 -14.52
C ALA A 104 1.91 13.35 -14.84
N GLU A 105 0.91 13.13 -15.70
CA GLU A 105 -0.14 14.12 -15.95
C GLU A 105 -0.94 14.44 -14.69
N VAL A 106 -1.38 13.42 -13.94
CA VAL A 106 -2.12 13.60 -12.68
C VAL A 106 -1.25 14.26 -11.61
N ALA A 107 0.01 13.88 -11.48
CA ALA A 107 0.95 14.47 -10.52
C ALA A 107 1.16 15.97 -10.81
N LYS A 108 1.30 16.34 -12.09
CA LYS A 108 1.37 17.74 -12.53
C LYS A 108 0.09 18.51 -12.17
N ASP A 109 -1.08 17.91 -12.36
CA ASP A 109 -2.36 18.52 -12.00
C ASP A 109 -2.51 18.71 -10.49
N LEU A 110 -2.04 17.76 -9.68
CA LEU A 110 -2.16 17.78 -8.22
C LEU A 110 -1.19 18.73 -7.54
N LEU A 111 0.04 18.84 -8.04
CA LEU A 111 1.15 19.47 -7.33
C LEU A 111 1.91 20.52 -8.16
N GLY A 112 1.62 20.64 -9.46
CA GLY A 112 2.41 21.49 -10.37
C GLY A 112 3.85 21.02 -10.52
N LEU A 113 4.16 19.75 -10.21
CA LEU A 113 5.51 19.21 -10.28
C LEU A 113 6.05 19.27 -11.71
N GLU A 114 7.30 19.73 -11.84
CA GLU A 114 8.09 19.71 -13.06
C GLU A 114 9.25 18.72 -12.87
N GLY A 115 9.40 17.78 -13.81
CA GLY A 115 10.40 16.70 -13.74
C GLY A 115 10.13 15.65 -14.81
N THR A 116 11.04 14.71 -15.01
CA THR A 116 10.80 13.58 -15.94
C THR A 116 9.86 12.55 -15.31
N THR A 117 9.10 11.85 -16.14
CA THR A 117 8.17 10.79 -15.72
C THR A 117 8.86 9.74 -14.85
N GLU A 118 10.09 9.37 -15.21
CA GLU A 118 10.89 8.35 -14.55
C GLU A 118 11.37 8.79 -13.16
N GLU A 119 11.77 10.05 -13.00
CA GLU A 119 12.18 10.61 -11.71
C GLU A 119 11.02 10.59 -10.72
N ILE A 120 9.85 11.07 -11.14
CA ILE A 120 8.67 11.06 -10.27
C ILE A 120 8.29 9.62 -9.95
N TRP A 121 8.20 8.73 -10.95
CA TRP A 121 7.81 7.33 -10.76
C TRP A 121 8.69 6.57 -9.77
N SER A 122 10.02 6.76 -9.83
CA SER A 122 10.96 6.08 -8.94
C SER A 122 10.75 6.39 -7.46
N THR A 123 10.06 7.49 -7.13
CA THR A 123 9.70 7.84 -5.75
C THR A 123 8.41 7.19 -5.27
N LEU A 124 7.62 6.58 -6.17
CA LEU A 124 6.34 5.94 -5.84
C LEU A 124 6.45 4.42 -5.73
N ASP A 125 7.12 3.78 -6.68
CA ASP A 125 7.28 2.31 -6.73
C ASP A 125 8.30 1.87 -5.68
N GLN A 126 7.87 1.85 -4.42
CA GLN A 126 8.74 1.67 -3.26
C GLN A 126 9.20 0.22 -3.13
N ASP A 127 8.37 -0.73 -3.54
CA ASP A 127 8.72 -2.16 -3.52
C ASP A 127 9.44 -2.63 -4.80
N GLY A 128 9.48 -1.79 -5.84
CA GLY A 128 10.19 -2.02 -7.10
C GLY A 128 9.52 -3.07 -7.98
N ASN A 129 8.21 -3.32 -7.78
CA ASN A 129 7.45 -4.31 -8.55
C ASN A 129 7.04 -3.78 -9.95
N GLY A 130 7.31 -2.50 -10.26
CA GLY A 130 7.00 -1.86 -11.53
C GLY A 130 5.58 -1.31 -11.63
N GLN A 131 4.83 -1.29 -10.54
CA GLN A 131 3.44 -0.83 -10.44
C GLN A 131 3.25 -0.09 -9.12
N VAL A 132 2.34 0.89 -9.11
CA VAL A 132 2.04 1.65 -7.89
C VAL A 132 0.69 1.22 -7.34
N ASN A 133 0.67 0.64 -6.15
CA ASN A 133 -0.56 0.31 -5.45
C ASN A 133 -1.14 1.54 -4.72
N TRP A 134 -2.31 1.40 -4.10
CA TRP A 134 -2.95 2.51 -3.40
C TRP A 134 -2.18 2.99 -2.15
N PRO A 135 -1.69 2.12 -1.26
CA PRO A 135 -0.78 2.53 -0.19
C PRO A 135 0.39 3.40 -0.66
N GLU A 136 1.11 2.99 -1.70
CA GLU A 136 2.24 3.73 -2.26
C GLU A 136 1.82 5.11 -2.79
N PHE A 137 0.69 5.18 -3.51
CA PHE A 137 0.14 6.44 -3.98
C PHE A 137 -0.27 7.38 -2.84
N VAL A 138 -0.86 6.86 -1.77
CA VAL A 138 -1.24 7.64 -0.58
C VAL A 138 0.00 8.20 0.11
N GLU A 139 1.01 7.39 0.33
CA GLU A 139 2.25 7.85 0.98
C GLU A 139 2.99 8.88 0.13
N TRP A 140 3.02 8.68 -1.18
CA TRP A 140 3.54 9.69 -2.10
C TRP A 140 2.77 11.01 -1.98
N ALA A 141 1.44 10.95 -1.94
CA ALA A 141 0.60 12.14 -1.82
C ALA A 141 0.80 12.84 -0.47
N GLU A 142 0.91 12.10 0.64
CA GLU A 142 1.21 12.63 1.97
C GLU A 142 2.60 13.28 2.03
N ALA A 143 3.63 12.60 1.49
CA ALA A 143 5.00 13.10 1.45
C ALA A 143 5.16 14.38 0.62
N ASN A 144 4.29 14.57 -0.38
CA ASN A 144 4.24 15.77 -1.21
C ASN A 144 3.18 16.78 -0.77
N HIS A 145 2.55 16.58 0.39
CA HIS A 145 1.54 17.48 0.96
C HIS A 145 0.35 17.77 0.02
N VAL A 146 -0.12 16.77 -0.73
CA VAL A 146 -1.31 16.90 -1.57
C VAL A 146 -2.54 17.18 -0.70
N GLU A 147 -3.20 18.32 -0.95
CA GLU A 147 -4.40 18.73 -0.22
C GLU A 147 -5.68 18.07 -0.79
N LEU A 148 -5.75 16.74 -0.74
CA LEU A 148 -6.96 15.98 -1.04
C LEU A 148 -7.27 15.01 0.09
N GLU A 149 -8.55 14.85 0.41
CA GLU A 149 -8.97 13.79 1.32
C GLU A 149 -8.71 12.41 0.70
N LEU A 150 -8.54 11.38 1.53
CA LEU A 150 -8.30 10.01 1.06
C LEU A 150 -9.46 9.52 0.18
N GLY A 151 -10.71 9.67 0.65
CA GLY A 151 -11.92 9.25 -0.08
C GLY A 151 -12.03 7.74 -0.38
N ALA A 152 -11.21 6.89 0.24
CA ALA A 152 -11.17 5.46 -0.03
C ALA A 152 -12.33 4.69 0.63
N PRO A 153 -12.96 3.74 -0.08
CA PRO A 153 -14.04 2.91 0.48
C PRO A 153 -13.51 1.98 1.58
N GLY A 154 -14.22 1.93 2.71
CA GLY A 154 -13.91 1.05 3.84
C GLY A 154 -12.99 1.63 4.91
N LEU A 155 -12.67 2.92 4.82
CA LEU A 155 -12.25 3.69 5.99
C LEU A 155 -13.38 3.73 7.04
N GLY A 156 -13.03 3.97 8.31
CA GLY A 156 -14.01 4.21 9.38
C GLY A 156 -14.98 5.35 9.03
N ALA A 157 -16.04 5.53 9.81
CA ALA A 157 -17.03 6.60 9.59
C ALA A 157 -16.42 8.02 9.56
N ASP A 158 -15.22 8.16 10.11
CA ASP A 158 -14.38 9.36 10.18
C ASP A 158 -13.25 9.38 9.13
N GLY A 159 -13.18 8.40 8.22
CA GLY A 159 -12.06 8.28 7.30
C GLY A 159 -10.82 7.61 7.91
N ALA A 160 -10.88 7.07 9.13
CA ALA A 160 -9.69 6.56 9.82
C ALA A 160 -9.41 5.07 9.57
N VAL A 161 -8.14 4.70 9.75
CA VAL A 161 -7.67 3.31 9.72
C VAL A 161 -8.10 2.59 11.00
N ALA A 162 -8.79 1.45 10.85
CA ALA A 162 -9.13 0.62 12.00
C ALA A 162 -7.95 -0.25 12.42
N PHE A 163 -7.65 -0.27 13.72
CA PHE A 163 -6.54 -1.02 14.29
C PHE A 163 -6.97 -2.40 14.83
N PRO A 164 -6.07 -3.40 14.83
CA PRO A 164 -6.25 -4.70 15.45
C PRO A 164 -6.76 -4.59 16.90
N PRO A 165 -7.67 -5.47 17.34
CA PRO A 165 -8.27 -5.37 18.66
C PRO A 165 -7.29 -5.38 19.84
N LEU A 166 -6.11 -5.96 19.66
CA LEU A 166 -5.10 -6.07 20.72
C LEU A 166 -4.06 -4.94 20.70
N TRP A 167 -4.19 -3.95 19.82
CA TRP A 167 -3.18 -2.91 19.64
C TRP A 167 -3.09 -1.95 20.85
N GLN A 168 -1.91 -1.89 21.48
CA GLN A 168 -1.66 -1.13 22.71
C GLN A 168 -0.88 0.17 22.46
N GLY A 169 0.00 0.19 21.45
CA GLY A 169 0.81 1.34 21.10
C GLY A 169 0.03 2.56 20.57
N PRO A 170 0.73 3.69 20.42
CA PRO A 170 0.20 4.92 19.84
C PRO A 170 -0.33 4.68 18.42
N LYS A 171 -1.32 5.49 18.05
CA LYS A 171 -2.07 5.40 16.78
C LYS A 171 -1.87 6.62 15.88
N ASP A 172 -1.12 7.58 16.40
CA ASP A 172 -0.88 8.92 15.88
C ASP A 172 0.60 9.17 15.54
N ASP A 173 1.49 8.23 15.85
CA ASP A 173 2.91 8.27 15.46
C ASP A 173 3.15 7.40 14.20
N PRO A 174 3.37 8.00 13.01
CA PRO A 174 3.64 7.29 11.75
C PRO A 174 4.86 6.36 11.80
N SER A 175 5.81 6.64 12.68
CA SER A 175 7.07 5.90 12.84
C SER A 175 6.99 4.80 13.89
N PHE A 176 5.84 4.64 14.55
CA PHE A 176 5.71 3.71 15.66
C PHE A 176 5.89 2.25 15.23
N VAL A 177 6.85 1.61 15.89
CA VAL A 177 7.07 0.17 15.84
C VAL A 177 7.22 -0.37 17.27
N GLY A 178 6.35 -1.31 17.64
CA GLY A 178 6.32 -1.95 18.95
C GLY A 178 6.32 -3.47 18.85
N GLN A 179 6.98 -4.13 19.81
CA GLN A 179 6.94 -5.58 19.96
C GLN A 179 6.59 -5.95 21.40
N TYR A 180 5.61 -6.83 21.56
CA TYR A 180 5.05 -7.20 22.86
C TYR A 180 5.08 -8.71 23.03
N ASP A 181 5.52 -9.19 24.18
CA ASP A 181 5.42 -10.60 24.50
C ASP A 181 3.94 -10.97 24.70
N VAL A 182 3.52 -12.14 24.19
CA VAL A 182 2.15 -12.63 24.37
C VAL A 182 2.03 -13.27 25.75
N GLU A 183 1.67 -12.46 26.75
CA GLU A 183 1.56 -12.87 28.16
C GLU A 183 0.18 -13.46 28.52
N ASP A 184 -0.88 -13.18 27.75
CA ASP A 184 -2.20 -13.76 27.97
C ASP A 184 -2.19 -15.27 27.69
N ASP A 185 -2.42 -16.07 28.74
CA ASP A 185 -2.38 -17.54 28.69
C ASP A 185 -3.29 -18.12 27.61
N ASP A 186 -4.49 -17.57 27.45
CA ASP A 186 -5.45 -18.09 26.48
C ASP A 186 -5.05 -17.73 25.05
N HIS A 187 -4.55 -16.52 24.81
CA HIS A 187 -3.95 -16.15 23.52
C HIS A 187 -2.70 -16.99 23.21
N PHE A 188 -1.84 -17.25 24.19
CA PHE A 188 -0.67 -18.10 23.98
C PHE A 188 -1.06 -19.55 23.65
N LYS A 189 -2.06 -20.12 24.35
CA LYS A 189 -2.63 -21.45 24.03
C LYS A 189 -3.22 -21.51 22.63
N GLU A 190 -3.85 -20.43 22.14
CA GLU A 190 -4.35 -20.35 20.77
C GLU A 190 -3.22 -20.41 19.73
N LEU A 191 -2.05 -19.82 20.02
CA LEU A 191 -0.86 -19.92 19.17
C LEU A 191 -0.23 -21.33 19.21
N ILE A 192 -0.20 -21.98 20.38
CA ILE A 192 0.16 -23.41 20.48
C ILE A 192 -0.79 -24.26 19.64
N GLU A 193 -2.09 -23.98 19.70
CA GLU A 193 -3.11 -24.69 18.92
C GLU A 193 -2.90 -24.51 17.41
N LEU A 194 -2.57 -23.29 16.96
CA LEU A 194 -2.19 -22.99 15.58
C LEU A 194 -1.01 -23.86 15.13
N VAL A 195 0.09 -23.90 15.89
CA VAL A 195 1.27 -24.73 15.59
C VAL A 195 0.90 -26.21 15.53
N ARG A 196 0.13 -26.71 16.50
CA ARG A 196 -0.26 -28.12 16.57
C ARG A 196 -1.18 -28.54 15.43
N LYS A 197 -2.18 -27.73 15.09
CA LYS A 197 -3.17 -28.02 14.03
C LYS A 197 -2.56 -27.98 12.63
N THR A 198 -1.45 -27.26 12.48
CA THR A 198 -0.79 -27.06 11.19
C THR A 198 0.40 -28.00 10.97
N TYR A 199 0.68 -28.88 11.92
CA TYR A 199 1.69 -29.92 11.79
C TYR A 199 1.29 -30.96 10.74
N LYS A 200 2.22 -31.32 9.86
CA LYS A 200 2.14 -32.51 9.00
C LYS A 200 3.44 -33.29 9.11
N LYS A 201 3.37 -34.62 9.18
CA LYS A 201 4.54 -35.51 9.18
C LYS A 201 5.01 -35.79 7.74
N VAL A 202 5.37 -34.73 7.03
CA VAL A 202 5.80 -34.72 5.62
C VAL A 202 7.01 -33.79 5.50
N TRP A 203 7.83 -33.96 4.47
CA TRP A 203 8.98 -33.08 4.19
C TRP A 203 9.23 -32.95 2.70
N THR A 204 9.99 -31.93 2.32
CA THR A 204 10.50 -31.72 0.97
C THR A 204 12.02 -31.69 0.97
N ARG A 205 12.64 -31.77 -0.22
CA ARG A 205 14.10 -31.70 -0.36
C ARG A 205 14.73 -30.48 0.33
N ASP A 206 13.99 -29.39 0.51
CA ASP A 206 14.47 -28.19 1.19
C ASP A 206 14.87 -28.44 2.64
N ARG A 207 14.25 -29.41 3.33
CA ARG A 207 14.60 -29.74 4.73
C ARG A 207 16.08 -30.08 4.92
N LYS A 208 16.76 -30.63 3.91
CA LYS A 208 18.21 -30.90 3.97
C LYS A 208 19.03 -29.65 4.32
N LYS A 209 18.53 -28.45 4.01
CA LYS A 209 19.16 -27.16 4.36
C LYS A 209 19.17 -26.90 5.86
N THR A 210 18.31 -27.56 6.64
CA THR A 210 18.33 -27.48 8.11
C THR A 210 19.41 -28.38 8.73
N GLY A 211 20.23 -29.06 7.93
CA GLY A 211 21.29 -29.97 8.39
C GLY A 211 20.81 -31.39 8.72
N SER A 212 19.52 -31.69 8.56
CA SER A 212 18.94 -33.01 8.78
C SER A 212 17.73 -33.23 7.85
N ASP A 213 17.46 -34.46 7.43
CA ASP A 213 16.20 -34.84 6.78
C ASP A 213 15.14 -35.34 7.78
N LYS A 214 15.49 -35.45 9.07
CA LYS A 214 14.56 -35.87 10.12
C LYS A 214 13.49 -34.80 10.31
N VAL A 215 12.22 -35.21 10.20
CA VAL A 215 11.08 -34.36 10.54
C VAL A 215 10.88 -34.39 12.06
N PRO A 216 10.82 -33.23 12.74
CA PRO A 216 10.45 -33.18 14.15
C PRO A 216 9.11 -33.88 14.40
N ALA A 217 9.00 -34.58 15.53
CA ALA A 217 7.75 -35.17 16.02
C ALA A 217 6.77 -34.08 16.47
N SER A 218 7.28 -32.96 17.00
CA SER A 218 6.48 -31.79 17.36
C SER A 218 7.35 -30.53 17.44
N PHE A 219 6.69 -29.38 17.54
CA PHE A 219 7.30 -28.07 17.78
C PHE A 219 6.81 -27.53 19.13
N GLU A 220 7.72 -27.36 20.08
CA GLU A 220 7.43 -26.78 21.39
C GLU A 220 7.52 -25.26 21.27
N LEU A 221 6.38 -24.57 21.34
CA LEU A 221 6.37 -23.10 21.37
C LEU A 221 6.94 -22.61 22.71
N VAL A 222 8.01 -21.84 22.65
CA VAL A 222 8.72 -21.30 23.83
C VAL A 222 8.29 -19.86 24.10
N LYS A 223 8.18 -19.05 23.05
CA LYS A 223 7.86 -17.63 23.16
C LYS A 223 7.11 -17.15 21.93
N ALA A 224 6.21 -16.20 22.11
CA ALA A 224 5.52 -15.50 21.04
C ALA A 224 5.63 -14.00 21.26
N LYS A 225 5.95 -13.28 20.19
CA LYS A 225 6.00 -11.82 20.15
C LYS A 225 4.97 -11.33 19.16
N ARG A 226 4.14 -10.37 19.55
CA ARG A 226 3.21 -9.64 18.69
C ARG A 226 3.87 -8.37 18.17
N CYS A 227 3.69 -8.09 16.89
CA CYS A 227 4.17 -6.88 16.24
C CYS A 227 3.06 -5.82 16.15
N GLU A 228 3.44 -4.57 16.38
CA GLU A 228 2.66 -3.38 16.11
C GLU A 228 3.51 -2.42 15.27
N ASN A 229 3.42 -2.54 13.95
CA ASN A 229 4.07 -1.60 13.03
C ASN A 229 2.97 -0.76 12.37
N LEU A 230 2.89 0.52 12.74
CA LEU A 230 1.80 1.39 12.29
C LEU A 230 1.88 1.65 10.78
N LYS A 231 3.08 1.83 10.23
CA LYS A 231 3.31 2.03 8.81
C LYS A 231 2.85 0.81 8.01
N ASP A 232 3.36 -0.38 8.34
CA ASP A 232 3.00 -1.62 7.64
C ASP A 232 1.51 -1.93 7.80
N TRP A 233 0.92 -1.66 8.97
CA TRP A 233 -0.50 -1.89 9.19
C TRP A 233 -1.37 -0.99 8.31
N LYS A 234 -1.03 0.30 8.18
CA LYS A 234 -1.77 1.22 7.31
C LYS A 234 -1.77 0.72 5.87
N ARG A 235 -0.59 0.36 5.35
CA ARG A 235 -0.44 -0.19 3.99
C ARG A 235 -1.26 -1.46 3.81
N TYR A 236 -1.11 -2.41 4.74
CA TYR A 236 -1.86 -3.66 4.76
C TYR A 236 -3.38 -3.43 4.81
N TYR A 237 -3.83 -2.53 5.68
CA TYR A 237 -5.23 -2.22 5.87
C TYR A 237 -5.85 -1.72 4.58
N PHE A 238 -5.22 -0.74 3.95
CA PHE A 238 -5.63 -0.16 2.68
C PHE A 238 -5.70 -1.22 1.58
N ARG A 239 -4.62 -1.99 1.41
CA ARG A 239 -4.57 -3.03 0.39
C ARG A 239 -5.61 -4.13 0.61
N ARG A 240 -5.77 -4.61 1.83
CA ARG A 240 -6.81 -5.59 2.20
C ARG A 240 -8.22 -5.07 1.86
N HIS A 241 -8.49 -3.79 2.08
CA HIS A 241 -9.78 -3.18 1.75
C HIS A 241 -10.05 -3.14 0.25
N GLN A 242 -9.05 -2.78 -0.56
CA GLN A 242 -9.16 -2.84 -2.02
C GLN A 242 -9.43 -4.27 -2.51
N ILE A 243 -8.69 -5.25 -1.98
CA ILE A 243 -8.87 -6.66 -2.34
C ILE A 243 -10.25 -7.16 -1.93
N ALA A 244 -10.73 -6.79 -0.74
CA ALA A 244 -12.08 -7.13 -0.30
C ALA A 244 -13.15 -6.51 -1.21
N HIS A 245 -12.98 -5.25 -1.61
CA HIS A 245 -13.85 -4.60 -2.58
C HIS A 245 -13.84 -5.34 -3.93
N ALA A 246 -12.66 -5.67 -4.46
CA ALA A 246 -12.51 -6.44 -5.70
C ALA A 246 -13.21 -7.80 -5.62
N CYS A 247 -13.03 -8.55 -4.53
CA CYS A 247 -13.69 -9.83 -4.30
C CYS A 247 -15.22 -9.75 -4.25
N SER A 248 -15.78 -8.59 -3.88
CA SER A 248 -17.23 -8.38 -3.85
C SER A 248 -17.85 -7.96 -5.19
N HIS A 249 -17.05 -7.42 -6.11
CA HIS A 249 -17.53 -6.89 -7.40
C HIS A 249 -17.11 -7.74 -8.60
N LYS A 250 -15.95 -8.39 -8.54
CA LYS A 250 -15.45 -9.27 -9.59
C LYS A 250 -16.07 -10.67 -9.44
N THR A 251 -16.66 -11.19 -10.51
CA THR A 251 -17.20 -12.55 -10.53
C THR A 251 -16.10 -13.59 -10.31
N GLY A 252 -16.45 -14.75 -9.75
CA GLY A 252 -15.52 -15.87 -9.60
C GLY A 252 -14.66 -15.84 -8.33
N PHE A 253 -14.98 -14.99 -7.35
CA PHE A 253 -14.39 -15.12 -6.02
C PHE A 253 -14.76 -16.49 -5.41
N MET A 254 -13.74 -17.22 -4.96
CA MET A 254 -13.92 -18.49 -4.29
C MET A 254 -13.17 -18.46 -2.96
N LYS A 255 -13.91 -18.69 -1.88
CA LYS A 255 -13.31 -18.85 -0.56
C LYS A 255 -12.51 -20.16 -0.53
N ARG A 256 -11.22 -20.09 -0.19
CA ARG A 256 -10.36 -21.28 -0.04
C ARG A 256 -10.09 -21.55 1.44
N PRO A 257 -10.26 -22.78 1.92
CA PRO A 257 -9.83 -23.15 3.26
C PRO A 257 -8.30 -23.30 3.29
N VAL A 258 -7.70 -22.91 4.41
CA VAL A 258 -6.28 -23.11 4.72
C VAL A 258 -6.14 -23.77 6.08
N LEU A 259 -5.09 -24.57 6.29
CA LEU A 259 -4.92 -25.35 7.52
C LEU A 259 -4.88 -24.47 8.78
N THR A 260 -4.31 -23.27 8.69
CA THR A 260 -4.28 -22.29 9.77
C THR A 260 -5.67 -21.80 10.19
N SER A 261 -6.68 -21.88 9.32
CA SER A 261 -8.07 -21.52 9.65
C SER A 261 -8.73 -22.47 10.64
N GLU A 262 -8.13 -23.64 10.89
CA GLU A 262 -8.56 -24.54 11.96
C GLU A 262 -8.30 -23.94 13.35
N ALA A 263 -7.39 -22.97 13.49
CA ALA A 263 -7.19 -22.18 14.71
C ALA A 263 -8.29 -21.10 14.88
N LYS A 264 -9.56 -21.53 14.87
CA LYS A 264 -10.76 -20.67 14.80
C LYS A 264 -10.81 -19.59 15.88
N LYS A 265 -10.35 -19.89 17.10
CA LYS A 265 -10.30 -18.93 18.22
C LYS A 265 -9.36 -17.77 17.91
N LEU A 266 -8.14 -18.08 17.46
CA LEU A 266 -7.16 -17.08 17.05
C LEU A 266 -7.67 -16.24 15.88
N SER A 267 -8.22 -16.88 14.84
CA SER A 267 -8.78 -16.18 13.68
C SER A 267 -9.90 -15.21 14.07
N LYS A 268 -10.77 -15.61 15.01
CA LYS A 268 -11.85 -14.77 15.55
C LYS A 268 -11.31 -13.62 16.41
N ARG A 269 -10.39 -13.90 17.34
CA ARG A 269 -9.72 -12.89 18.18
C ARG A 269 -9.10 -11.80 17.32
N GLN A 270 -8.52 -12.20 16.19
CA GLN A 270 -7.83 -11.32 15.28
C GLN A 270 -8.70 -10.73 14.16
N GLY A 271 -9.99 -11.07 14.11
CA GLY A 271 -10.93 -10.46 13.17
C GLY A 271 -10.63 -10.74 11.70
N LEU A 272 -10.08 -11.91 11.36
CA LEU A 272 -9.78 -12.26 9.97
C LEU A 272 -11.06 -12.32 9.10
N ARG A 273 -10.97 -11.76 7.90
CA ARG A 273 -12.07 -11.58 6.95
C ARG A 273 -12.08 -12.68 5.89
N GLY A 274 -13.00 -13.63 6.05
CA GLY A 274 -13.17 -14.73 5.10
C GLY A 274 -13.68 -14.34 3.70
N HIS A 275 -14.27 -13.16 3.52
CA HIS A 275 -14.81 -12.69 2.23
C HIS A 275 -13.74 -12.17 1.26
N CYS A 276 -12.48 -12.06 1.71
CA CYS A 276 -11.35 -11.70 0.87
C CYS A 276 -10.19 -12.70 1.02
N ASN A 277 -10.46 -13.91 1.53
CA ASN A 277 -9.43 -14.90 1.82
C ASN A 277 -8.30 -14.33 2.72
N GLU A 278 -8.66 -13.58 3.76
CA GLU A 278 -7.69 -13.13 4.78
C GLU A 278 -7.28 -14.33 5.65
N TRP A 279 -6.00 -14.68 5.61
CA TRP A 279 -5.45 -15.87 6.25
C TRP A 279 -4.29 -15.53 7.18
N PHE A 280 -4.07 -16.38 8.18
CA PHE A 280 -2.73 -16.51 8.75
C PHE A 280 -1.93 -17.51 7.92
N LEU A 281 -0.69 -17.18 7.58
CA LEU A 281 0.26 -18.11 6.98
C LEU A 281 1.63 -17.95 7.64
N PHE A 282 2.45 -18.99 7.56
CA PHE A 282 3.79 -19.00 8.15
C PHE A 282 4.85 -18.62 7.13
N HIS A 283 5.87 -17.92 7.62
CA HIS A 283 7.12 -17.67 6.90
C HIS A 283 8.31 -18.07 7.79
N GLY A 284 9.09 -19.06 7.38
CA GLY A 284 10.27 -19.52 8.12
C GLY A 284 11.46 -18.59 7.91
N THR A 285 12.15 -18.25 9.00
CA THR A 285 13.29 -17.33 8.96
C THR A 285 14.27 -17.60 10.11
N SER A 286 15.32 -16.78 10.27
CA SER A 286 16.18 -16.85 11.45
C SER A 286 15.66 -15.96 12.60
N PRO A 287 15.99 -16.26 13.85
CA PRO A 287 15.66 -15.39 14.98
C PRO A 287 16.16 -13.94 14.80
N GLU A 288 17.33 -13.74 14.18
CA GLU A 288 17.92 -12.43 13.92
C GLU A 288 17.12 -11.67 12.86
N ALA A 289 16.78 -12.32 11.75
CA ALA A 289 15.97 -11.73 10.70
C ALA A 289 14.57 -11.37 11.21
N ALA A 290 13.95 -12.25 12.00
CA ALA A 290 12.66 -11.97 12.64
C ALA A 290 12.74 -10.76 13.57
N LYS A 291 13.80 -10.65 14.39
CA LYS A 291 14.01 -9.47 15.26
C LYS A 291 14.13 -8.18 14.44
N SER A 292 14.87 -8.19 13.33
CA SER A 292 15.04 -7.00 12.47
C SER A 292 13.72 -6.55 11.83
N ILE A 293 12.93 -7.50 11.34
CA ILE A 293 11.59 -7.24 10.78
C ILE A 293 10.66 -6.66 11.86
N LEU A 294 10.68 -7.23 13.07
CA LEU A 294 9.86 -6.75 14.18
C LEU A 294 10.26 -5.38 14.71
N SER A 295 11.52 -4.97 14.56
CA SER A 295 11.99 -3.64 14.99
C SER A 295 11.82 -2.55 13.93
N GLY A 296 11.28 -2.88 12.74
CA GLY A 296 11.14 -1.94 11.63
C GLY A 296 12.49 -1.50 11.03
N SER A 297 13.59 -2.14 11.43
CA SER A 297 14.93 -1.90 10.89
C SER A 297 15.25 -2.77 9.68
N GLY A 298 14.41 -3.77 9.41
CA GLY A 298 14.45 -4.59 8.22
C GLY A 298 13.11 -4.54 7.51
N ASP A 299 13.14 -4.32 6.21
CA ASP A 299 11.94 -4.40 5.39
C ASP A 299 11.56 -5.86 5.14
N PHE A 300 10.29 -6.19 5.26
CA PHE A 300 9.72 -7.40 4.67
C PHE A 300 9.59 -7.19 3.15
N THR A 301 10.70 -6.90 2.46
CA THR A 301 10.67 -6.52 1.04
C THR A 301 10.53 -7.74 0.15
N ILE A 302 9.58 -7.67 -0.79
CA ILE A 302 9.44 -8.64 -1.87
C ILE A 302 10.65 -8.63 -2.81
N SER A 303 11.42 -7.54 -2.89
CA SER A 303 12.64 -7.46 -3.70
C SER A 303 13.72 -8.49 -3.31
N LEU A 304 13.68 -9.02 -2.07
CA LEU A 304 14.55 -10.11 -1.62
C LEU A 304 13.93 -11.50 -1.89
N ALA A 305 12.65 -11.59 -2.21
CA ALA A 305 11.95 -12.84 -2.49
C ALA A 305 12.44 -13.45 -3.81
N GLY A 306 12.81 -14.72 -3.79
CA GLY A 306 13.41 -15.42 -4.94
C GLY A 306 14.94 -15.31 -5.06
N SER A 307 15.61 -14.49 -4.25
CA SER A 307 17.08 -14.41 -4.23
C SER A 307 17.75 -15.61 -3.53
N ALA A 308 17.04 -16.26 -2.60
CA ALA A 308 17.58 -17.33 -1.77
C ALA A 308 16.90 -18.70 -1.95
N THR A 309 15.63 -18.77 -2.40
CA THR A 309 14.85 -20.02 -2.48
C THR A 309 13.82 -20.04 -3.60
N GLY A 310 13.41 -21.24 -4.01
CA GLY A 310 12.88 -21.58 -5.35
C GLY A 310 11.73 -20.73 -5.88
N THR A 311 11.80 -20.40 -7.16
CA THR A 311 10.85 -19.55 -7.91
C THR A 311 9.82 -20.38 -8.69
N LEU A 312 9.39 -21.53 -8.14
CA LEU A 312 8.58 -22.51 -8.88
C LEU A 312 7.26 -21.91 -9.40
N TYR A 313 6.67 -20.98 -8.65
CA TYR A 313 5.43 -20.29 -8.99
C TYR A 313 5.68 -18.79 -9.29
N GLY A 314 6.91 -18.42 -9.65
CA GLY A 314 7.31 -17.04 -9.88
C GLY A 314 8.12 -16.43 -8.74
N ARG A 315 8.54 -15.18 -8.95
CA ARG A 315 9.31 -14.35 -8.01
C ARG A 315 8.37 -13.54 -7.14
N GLY A 316 7.97 -14.14 -6.04
CA GLY A 316 7.19 -13.50 -4.99
C GLY A 316 7.54 -14.10 -3.64
N THR A 317 6.89 -13.63 -2.58
CA THR A 317 7.10 -14.14 -1.23
C THR A 317 6.30 -15.40 -0.98
N TYR A 318 6.99 -16.45 -0.54
CA TYR A 318 6.41 -17.75 -0.27
C TYR A 318 6.00 -17.90 1.18
N PHE A 319 4.82 -18.46 1.38
CA PHE A 319 4.25 -18.78 2.68
C PHE A 319 3.74 -20.22 2.70
N ALA A 320 3.57 -20.75 3.90
CA ALA A 320 3.02 -22.07 4.13
C ALA A 320 1.85 -22.03 5.12
N GLU A 321 0.83 -22.85 4.88
CA GLU A 321 -0.21 -23.10 5.89
C GLU A 321 0.24 -24.09 6.98
N SER A 322 1.36 -24.80 6.76
CA SER A 322 1.91 -25.81 7.65
C SER A 322 3.17 -25.31 8.34
N ILE A 323 3.21 -25.41 9.67
CA ILE A 323 4.43 -25.14 10.44
C ILE A 323 5.60 -26.02 9.99
N THR A 324 5.34 -27.28 9.61
CA THR A 324 6.40 -28.20 9.18
C THR A 324 7.08 -27.75 7.88
N LYS A 325 6.33 -27.14 6.95
CA LYS A 325 6.92 -26.58 5.72
C LYS A 325 7.69 -25.30 6.00
N ALA A 326 7.13 -24.40 6.80
CA ALA A 326 7.84 -23.17 7.19
C ALA A 326 9.15 -23.48 7.93
N ASP A 327 9.15 -24.49 8.80
CA ASP A 327 10.32 -24.96 9.53
C ASP A 327 11.49 -25.41 8.63
N GLU A 328 11.24 -25.82 7.37
CA GLU A 328 12.32 -26.16 6.42
C GLU A 328 13.18 -24.96 6.03
N TYR A 329 12.69 -23.74 6.30
CA TYR A 329 13.38 -22.48 6.06
C TYR A 329 13.78 -21.76 7.36
N ALA A 330 13.35 -22.28 8.52
CA ALA A 330 13.73 -21.74 9.81
C ALA A 330 15.18 -22.11 10.14
N LYS A 331 15.94 -21.11 10.60
CA LYS A 331 17.29 -21.32 11.14
C LYS A 331 17.22 -21.46 12.65
N GLU A 332 18.04 -22.36 13.16
CA GLU A 332 18.22 -22.61 14.58
C GLU A 332 19.38 -21.75 15.07
N ASP A 333 19.20 -21.07 16.21
CA ASP A 333 20.29 -20.36 16.89
C ASP A 333 21.12 -21.30 17.79
N ASP A 334 22.14 -20.75 18.45
CA ASP A 334 23.05 -21.50 19.31
C ASP A 334 22.36 -22.17 20.53
N ASP A 335 21.17 -21.69 20.91
CA ASP A 335 20.36 -22.22 22.02
C ASP A 335 19.30 -23.25 21.56
N GLY A 336 19.34 -23.65 20.29
CA GLY A 336 18.40 -24.58 19.69
C GLY A 336 17.03 -23.97 19.40
N LEU A 337 16.91 -22.64 19.40
CA LEU A 337 15.66 -21.93 19.17
C LEU A 337 15.49 -21.62 17.69
N CYS A 338 14.33 -21.98 17.15
CA CYS A 338 13.92 -21.69 15.79
C CYS A 338 12.89 -20.56 15.77
N CYS A 339 12.73 -19.88 14.63
CA CYS A 339 11.72 -18.82 14.47
C CYS A 339 10.88 -19.00 13.20
N VAL A 340 9.58 -18.76 13.31
CA VAL A 340 8.68 -18.49 12.18
C VAL A 340 7.90 -17.20 12.43
N LEU A 341 7.61 -16.49 11.36
CA LEU A 341 6.64 -15.41 11.38
C LEU A 341 5.24 -15.98 11.10
N VAL A 342 4.23 -15.41 11.75
CA VAL A 342 2.82 -15.59 11.40
C VAL A 342 2.34 -14.28 10.79
N CYS A 343 2.04 -14.33 9.49
CA CYS A 343 1.65 -13.16 8.73
C CYS A 343 0.15 -13.22 8.42
N ARG A 344 -0.53 -12.08 8.56
CA ARG A 344 -1.82 -11.86 7.92
C ARG A 344 -1.60 -11.67 6.44
N VAL A 345 -2.36 -12.38 5.63
CA VAL A 345 -2.27 -12.32 4.18
C VAL A 345 -3.65 -12.10 3.60
N ALA A 346 -3.85 -11.00 2.87
CA ALA A 346 -5.07 -10.74 2.11
C ALA A 346 -4.97 -11.40 0.74
N ALA A 347 -5.34 -12.67 0.62
CA ALA A 347 -5.05 -13.46 -0.58
C ALA A 347 -6.00 -13.22 -1.75
N GLY A 348 -7.19 -12.66 -1.52
CA GLY A 348 -8.12 -12.24 -2.57
C GLY A 348 -8.58 -13.37 -3.50
N HIS A 349 -8.66 -13.05 -4.81
CA HIS A 349 -8.82 -14.06 -5.86
C HIS A 349 -7.54 -14.87 -6.02
N VAL A 350 -7.62 -16.16 -5.73
CA VAL A 350 -6.45 -17.04 -5.69
C VAL A 350 -6.39 -17.89 -6.95
N LEU A 351 -5.28 -17.81 -7.68
CA LEU A 351 -4.96 -18.69 -8.79
C LEU A 351 -4.52 -20.06 -8.25
N TYR A 352 -5.38 -21.06 -8.41
CA TYR A 352 -5.07 -22.43 -7.99
C TYR A 352 -4.24 -23.14 -9.06
N ASN A 353 -3.19 -23.83 -8.62
CA ASN A 353 -2.34 -24.60 -9.49
C ASN A 353 -1.86 -25.91 -8.83
N ASP A 354 -2.25 -27.04 -9.40
CA ASP A 354 -1.80 -28.38 -9.01
C ASP A 354 -0.89 -29.03 -10.06
N GLU A 355 -0.39 -28.26 -11.03
CA GLU A 355 0.51 -28.79 -12.04
C GLU A 355 1.84 -29.25 -11.43
N VAL A 356 2.38 -30.29 -12.04
CA VAL A 356 3.65 -30.88 -11.64
C VAL A 356 4.82 -29.95 -12.00
N THR A 357 4.77 -29.38 -13.20
CA THR A 357 5.72 -28.44 -13.81
C THR A 357 4.97 -27.17 -14.20
N PRO A 358 4.72 -26.27 -13.25
CA PRO A 358 3.95 -25.06 -13.48
C PRO A 358 4.73 -24.06 -14.36
N ASP A 359 3.98 -23.27 -15.14
CA ASP A 359 4.53 -22.12 -15.86
C ASP A 359 4.63 -20.91 -14.93
N ALA A 360 5.80 -20.69 -14.36
CA ALA A 360 6.05 -19.63 -13.38
C ALA A 360 5.74 -18.23 -13.92
N ASP A 361 6.11 -17.95 -15.18
CA ASP A 361 5.95 -16.62 -15.78
C ASP A 361 4.47 -16.32 -16.01
N LYS A 362 3.71 -17.29 -16.51
CA LYS A 362 2.26 -17.15 -16.70
C LYS A 362 1.53 -16.91 -15.38
N LEU A 363 1.90 -17.63 -14.32
CA LEU A 363 1.26 -17.47 -13.02
C LEU A 363 1.58 -16.12 -12.39
N GLN A 364 2.86 -15.70 -12.46
CA GLN A 364 3.28 -14.39 -11.98
C GLN A 364 2.58 -13.28 -12.76
N GLN A 365 2.48 -13.38 -14.09
CA GLN A 365 1.82 -12.39 -14.93
C GLN A 365 0.32 -12.25 -14.61
N SER A 366 -0.36 -13.33 -14.20
CA SER A 366 -1.75 -13.26 -13.72
C SER A 366 -1.90 -12.38 -12.48
N CYS A 367 -0.91 -12.37 -11.59
CA CYS A 367 -0.91 -11.48 -10.42
C CYS A 367 -0.55 -10.03 -10.80
N ILE A 368 0.53 -9.83 -11.56
CA ILE A 368 1.00 -8.50 -11.98
C ILE A 368 -0.06 -7.79 -12.84
N SER A 369 -0.79 -8.52 -13.69
CA SER A 369 -1.87 -7.91 -14.48
C SER A 369 -3.13 -7.57 -13.68
N GLY A 370 -3.20 -7.95 -12.40
CA GLY A 370 -4.39 -7.79 -11.56
C GLY A 370 -5.53 -8.77 -11.88
N GLU A 371 -5.26 -9.83 -12.64
CA GLU A 371 -6.26 -10.87 -12.89
C GLU A 371 -6.56 -11.65 -11.60
N THR A 372 -5.51 -12.00 -10.86
CA THR A 372 -5.56 -12.65 -9.55
C THR A 372 -4.72 -11.88 -8.54
N HIS A 373 -4.90 -12.16 -7.25
CA HIS A 373 -4.18 -11.48 -6.18
C HIS A 373 -3.10 -12.36 -5.53
N SER A 374 -3.17 -13.68 -5.72
CA SER A 374 -2.20 -14.62 -5.15
C SER A 374 -2.23 -15.95 -5.88
N ILE A 375 -1.19 -16.76 -5.67
CA ILE A 375 -1.12 -18.14 -6.17
C ILE A 375 -1.23 -19.12 -5.01
N LEU A 376 -2.00 -20.19 -5.21
CA LEU A 376 -2.00 -21.39 -4.39
C LEU A 376 -1.44 -22.56 -5.20
N GLY A 377 -0.20 -22.93 -4.90
CA GLY A 377 0.47 -24.12 -5.42
C GLY A 377 0.13 -25.36 -4.60
N ASP A 378 -0.69 -26.27 -5.14
CA ASP A 378 -1.16 -27.47 -4.45
C ASP A 378 -0.25 -28.68 -4.71
N ARG A 379 0.95 -28.65 -4.13
CA ARG A 379 1.88 -29.79 -4.19
C ARG A 379 1.43 -30.96 -3.34
N GLU A 380 0.51 -30.75 -2.41
CA GLU A 380 -0.15 -31.84 -1.69
C GLU A 380 -0.88 -32.75 -2.69
N LYS A 381 -1.62 -32.18 -3.65
CA LYS A 381 -2.31 -32.97 -4.68
C LYS A 381 -1.37 -33.65 -5.67
N CYS A 382 -0.34 -32.96 -6.19
CA CYS A 382 0.48 -33.49 -7.28
C CYS A 382 1.79 -34.19 -6.86
N ARG A 383 2.19 -34.04 -5.59
CA ARG A 383 3.40 -34.64 -5.01
C ARG A 383 3.23 -35.22 -3.62
N GLY A 384 2.07 -35.07 -2.98
CA GLY A 384 1.86 -35.53 -1.60
C GLY A 384 2.65 -34.71 -0.57
N THR A 385 3.06 -33.48 -0.91
CA THR A 385 3.81 -32.60 0.00
C THR A 385 2.94 -31.51 0.62
N PHE A 386 3.23 -30.23 0.35
CA PHE A 386 2.61 -29.10 1.03
C PHE A 386 1.98 -28.14 0.04
N LYS A 387 0.94 -27.43 0.47
CA LYS A 387 0.48 -26.25 -0.26
C LYS A 387 1.42 -25.09 -0.01
N GLU A 388 1.71 -24.34 -1.07
CA GLU A 388 2.55 -23.15 -1.06
C GLU A 388 1.73 -21.97 -1.55
N PHE A 389 1.90 -20.83 -0.90
CA PHE A 389 1.14 -19.61 -1.18
C PHE A 389 2.11 -18.52 -1.59
N VAL A 390 1.89 -17.89 -2.73
CA VAL A 390 2.82 -16.89 -3.27
C VAL A 390 2.11 -15.55 -3.44
N ILE A 391 2.74 -14.52 -2.87
CA ILE A 391 2.27 -13.14 -2.84
C ILE A 391 3.29 -12.25 -3.55
N PHE A 392 2.81 -11.31 -4.36
CA PHE A 392 3.65 -10.48 -5.24
C PHE A 392 3.64 -9.00 -4.87
N ASP A 393 2.78 -8.61 -3.91
CA ASP A 393 2.64 -7.25 -3.41
C ASP A 393 2.80 -7.26 -1.88
N ALA A 394 3.76 -6.48 -1.38
CA ALA A 394 4.18 -6.52 0.02
C ALA A 394 3.05 -6.10 0.95
N ASP A 395 2.20 -5.18 0.47
CA ASP A 395 1.09 -4.62 1.24
C ASP A 395 -0.09 -5.59 1.35
N GLN A 396 -0.05 -6.75 0.68
CA GLN A 396 -0.97 -7.85 0.99
C GLN A 396 -0.62 -8.56 2.30
N VAL A 397 0.51 -8.24 2.93
CA VAL A 397 1.08 -8.96 4.07
C VAL A 397 1.28 -8.03 5.26
N TYR A 398 0.91 -8.50 6.45
CA TYR A 398 1.28 -7.87 7.71
C TYR A 398 1.84 -8.93 8.67
N VAL A 399 3.04 -8.70 9.20
CA VAL A 399 3.64 -9.59 10.20
C VAL A 399 2.93 -9.37 11.53
N GLU A 400 2.14 -10.36 11.97
CA GLU A 400 1.36 -10.25 13.20
C GLU A 400 2.12 -10.80 14.42
N TYR A 401 2.77 -11.95 14.25
CA TYR A 401 3.56 -12.58 15.31
C TYR A 401 4.91 -13.08 14.81
N ALA A 402 5.89 -13.13 15.71
CA ALA A 402 7.02 -14.05 15.62
C ALA A 402 6.87 -15.13 16.70
N LEU A 403 6.97 -16.39 16.29
CA LEU A 403 6.89 -17.56 17.15
C LEU A 403 8.27 -18.20 17.25
N PHE A 404 8.76 -18.31 18.49
CA PHE A 404 10.03 -18.94 18.81
C PHE A 404 9.76 -20.31 19.42
N TYR A 405 10.33 -21.37 18.83
CA TYR A 405 10.01 -22.75 19.18
C TYR A 405 11.25 -23.65 19.15
N ARG A 406 11.14 -24.81 19.80
CA ARG A 406 12.16 -25.88 19.73
C ARG A 406 11.62 -27.09 19.00
N ARG A 407 12.48 -27.70 18.18
CA ARG A 407 12.19 -28.97 17.50
C ARG A 407 12.27 -30.13 18.50
N LYS A 408 11.25 -30.99 18.54
CA LYS A 408 11.26 -32.22 19.37
C LYS A 408 11.27 -33.43 18.47
N TYR A 409 12.26 -34.31 18.63
CA TYR A 409 12.54 -35.37 17.67
C TYR A 409 12.18 -36.79 18.10
N HIS A 410 11.80 -36.99 19.37
CA HIS A 410 11.52 -38.26 20.07
C HIS A 410 12.19 -39.52 19.49
#